data_AF-F2D2I6-F1
#
_entry.id   AF-F2D2I6-F1
#
_cell.length_a   1.000
_cell.length_b   1.000
_cell.length_c   1.000
_cell.angle_alpha   90.00
_cell.angle_beta   90.00
_cell.angle_gamma   90.00
#
_symmetry.space_group_name_H-M   'P 1'
#
loop_
_entity.id
_entity.type
_entity.pdbx_description
1 polymer ?
#
loop_
_entity_poly.entity_id
_entity_poly.type
_entity_poly.pdbx_seq_one_letter_code
_entity_poly.pdbx_strand_id
1 'polypeptide(L)'
;MNPQGQSSSLERLHNVEQRIVRVVELSGAVMEELGNSQGPRGEAVASHCRDFMLFMKEIQTTLREEIKSACEYRPFEKCDYSARIANEICCKKLEYVIEKMDAMQLNMEQSSDGV
;
A
#
# COMPACT_ATOMS: atom_id res chain seq x y z
N MET A 1 1.06 13.41 7.17
CA MET A 1 0.46 12.58 6.11
C MET A 1 -0.96 12.27 6.51
N ASN A 2 -1.95 12.57 5.68
CA ASN A 2 -3.36 12.34 6.03
C ASN A 2 -3.70 10.85 5.79
N PRO A 3 -3.98 10.03 6.82
CA PRO A 3 -4.22 8.58 6.66
C PRO A 3 -5.49 8.26 5.86
N GLN A 4 -6.41 9.22 5.75
CA GLN A 4 -7.73 9.06 5.14
C GLN A 4 -7.71 8.75 3.63
N GLY A 5 -6.63 9.07 2.91
CA GLY A 5 -6.53 8.77 1.48
C GLY A 5 -6.20 7.31 1.20
N GLN A 6 -5.29 6.72 1.98
CA GLN A 6 -4.83 5.34 1.80
C GLN A 6 -5.88 4.31 2.21
N SER A 7 -6.67 4.60 3.25
CA SER A 7 -7.79 3.72 3.65
C SER A 7 -8.82 3.58 2.52
N SER A 8 -9.11 4.65 1.77
CA SER A 8 -10.04 4.61 0.64
C SER A 8 -9.51 3.82 -0.56
N SER A 9 -8.20 3.87 -0.83
CA SER A 9 -7.56 3.14 -1.94
C SER A 9 -7.53 1.64 -1.66
N LEU A 10 -7.12 1.24 -0.46
CA LEU A 10 -7.14 -0.16 -0.04
C LEU A 10 -8.55 -0.74 -0.01
N GLU A 11 -9.56 0.04 0.41
CA GLU A 11 -10.96 -0.37 0.35
C GLU A 11 -11.45 -0.56 -1.10
N ARG A 12 -11.09 0.34 -2.02
CA ARG A 12 -11.41 0.17 -3.46
C ARG A 12 -10.74 -1.07 -4.04
N LEU A 13 -9.48 -1.34 -3.70
CA LEU A 13 -8.78 -2.54 -4.12
C LEU A 13 -9.38 -3.82 -3.52
N HIS A 14 -9.79 -3.81 -2.26
CA HIS A 14 -10.50 -4.93 -1.65
C HIS A 14 -11.83 -5.22 -2.36
N ASN A 15 -12.57 -4.19 -2.73
CA ASN A 15 -13.78 -4.34 -3.53
C ASN A 15 -13.48 -4.90 -4.93
N VAL A 16 -12.29 -4.66 -5.49
CA VAL A 16 -11.85 -5.31 -6.74
C VAL A 16 -11.61 -6.80 -6.51
N GLU A 17 -10.95 -7.19 -5.41
CA GLU A 17 -10.74 -8.61 -5.07
C GLU A 17 -12.07 -9.37 -4.98
N GLN A 18 -13.06 -8.80 -4.28
CA GLN A 18 -14.40 -9.40 -4.18
C GLN A 18 -15.07 -9.56 -5.56
N ARG A 19 -14.94 -8.55 -6.44
CA ARG A 19 -15.46 -8.65 -7.81
C ARG A 19 -14.75 -9.72 -8.63
N ILE A 20 -13.44 -9.90 -8.46
CA ILE A 20 -12.70 -10.98 -9.14
C ILE A 20 -13.26 -12.35 -8.73
N VAL A 21 -13.54 -12.56 -7.44
CA VAL A 21 -14.20 -13.78 -6.97
C VAL A 21 -15.56 -13.97 -7.66
N ARG A 22 -16.38 -12.92 -7.73
CA ARG A 22 -17.69 -12.98 -8.44
C ARG A 22 -17.56 -13.33 -9.93
N VAL A 23 -16.55 -12.80 -10.62
CA VAL A 23 -16.28 -13.12 -12.03
C VAL A 23 -15.94 -14.60 -12.20
N VAL A 24 -15.16 -15.19 -11.29
CA VAL A 24 -14.85 -16.63 -11.29
C VAL A 24 -16.11 -17.46 -11.04
N GLU A 25 -16.95 -17.07 -10.08
CA GLU A 25 -18.23 -17.72 -9.80
C GLU A 25 -19.17 -17.69 -11.02
N LEU A 26 -19.30 -16.53 -11.68
CA LEU A 26 -20.10 -16.39 -12.90
C LEU A 26 -19.58 -17.27 -14.03
N SER A 27 -18.26 -17.43 -14.15
CA SER A 27 -17.65 -18.34 -15.13
C SER A 27 -18.04 -19.80 -14.84
N GLY A 28 -18.01 -20.19 -13.57
CA GLY A 28 -18.48 -21.51 -13.12
C GLY A 28 -19.97 -21.71 -13.39
N ALA A 29 -20.81 -20.71 -13.12
CA ALA A 29 -22.24 -20.77 -13.39
C ALA A 29 -22.56 -20.92 -14.89
N VAL A 30 -21.80 -20.25 -15.77
CA VAL A 30 -21.90 -20.48 -17.22
C VAL A 30 -21.52 -21.92 -17.58
N MET A 31 -20.44 -22.45 -17.01
CA MET A 31 -20.03 -23.85 -17.25
C MET A 31 -21.09 -24.85 -16.79
N GLU A 32 -21.74 -24.60 -15.64
CA GLU A 32 -22.84 -25.42 -15.12
C GLU A 32 -24.06 -25.39 -16.04
N GLU A 33 -24.46 -24.21 -16.51
CA GLU A 33 -25.56 -24.08 -17.48
C GLU A 33 -25.26 -24.82 -18.78
N LEU A 34 -24.04 -24.71 -19.31
CA LEU A 34 -23.62 -25.39 -20.53
C LEU A 34 -23.55 -26.91 -20.37
N GLY A 35 -23.24 -27.39 -19.15
CA GLY A 35 -23.21 -28.81 -18.80
C GLY A 35 -24.57 -29.43 -18.46
N ASN A 36 -25.66 -28.64 -18.50
CA ASN A 36 -26.98 -29.12 -18.11
C ASN A 36 -27.48 -30.25 -19.05
N SER A 37 -27.90 -31.37 -18.46
CA SER A 37 -28.42 -32.54 -19.19
C SER A 37 -29.64 -32.27 -20.07
N GLN A 38 -30.43 -31.23 -19.77
CA GLN A 38 -31.58 -30.80 -20.58
C GLN A 38 -31.20 -29.74 -21.63
N GLY A 39 -29.92 -29.39 -21.74
CA GLY A 39 -29.40 -28.31 -22.56
C GLY A 39 -29.34 -26.97 -21.81
N PRO A 40 -28.53 -26.02 -22.30
CA PRO A 40 -28.31 -24.74 -21.63
C PRO A 40 -29.53 -23.84 -21.65
N ARG A 41 -29.82 -23.21 -20.51
CA ARG A 41 -30.84 -22.15 -20.43
C ARG A 41 -30.24 -20.86 -20.98
N GLY A 42 -30.55 -20.56 -22.24
CA GLY A 42 -29.96 -19.42 -22.97
C GLY A 42 -30.10 -18.08 -22.24
N GLU A 43 -31.21 -17.82 -21.55
CA GLU A 43 -31.40 -16.60 -20.76
C GLU A 43 -30.46 -16.53 -19.54
N ALA A 44 -30.27 -17.64 -18.83
CA ALA A 44 -29.37 -17.72 -17.68
C ALA A 44 -27.91 -17.52 -18.11
N VAL A 45 -27.48 -18.20 -19.18
CA VAL A 45 -26.15 -18.02 -19.78
C VAL A 45 -25.95 -16.57 -20.20
N ALA A 46 -26.92 -15.98 -20.92
CA ALA A 46 -26.83 -14.58 -21.35
C ALA A 46 -26.75 -13.61 -20.16
N SER A 47 -27.48 -13.87 -19.07
CA SER A 47 -27.41 -13.06 -17.86
C SER A 47 -26.04 -13.15 -17.20
N HIS A 48 -25.54 -14.37 -16.93
CA HIS A 48 -24.23 -14.56 -16.31
C HIS A 48 -23.11 -13.92 -17.15
N CYS A 49 -23.17 -14.04 -18.48
CA CYS A 49 -22.20 -13.41 -19.38
C CYS A 49 -22.28 -11.87 -19.34
N ARG A 50 -23.47 -11.28 -19.22
CA ARG A 50 -23.61 -9.81 -19.07
C ARG A 50 -23.00 -9.33 -17.77
N ASP A 51 -23.31 -9.99 -16.66
CA ASP A 51 -22.78 -9.64 -15.34
C ASP A 51 -21.27 -9.82 -15.28
N PHE A 52 -20.75 -10.88 -15.92
CA PHE A 52 -19.32 -11.12 -16.06
C PHE A 52 -18.63 -9.94 -16.76
N MET A 53 -19.18 -9.50 -17.90
CA MET A 53 -18.61 -8.39 -18.68
C MET A 53 -18.69 -7.07 -17.92
N LEU A 54 -19.77 -6.84 -17.16
CA LEU A 54 -19.92 -5.66 -16.33
C LEU A 54 -18.84 -5.61 -15.24
N PHE A 55 -18.69 -6.69 -14.46
CA PHE A 55 -17.68 -6.74 -13.41
C PHE A 55 -16.25 -6.67 -13.96
N MET A 56 -15.97 -7.29 -15.11
CA MET A 56 -14.67 -7.15 -15.77
C MET A 56 -14.36 -5.69 -16.14
N LYS A 57 -15.34 -4.94 -16.64
CA LYS A 57 -15.19 -3.52 -16.95
C LYS A 57 -14.94 -2.69 -15.69
N GLU A 58 -15.66 -2.96 -14.61
CA GLU A 58 -15.48 -2.27 -13.32
C GLU A 58 -14.09 -2.53 -12.74
N ILE A 59 -13.66 -3.80 -12.70
CA ILE A 59 -12.32 -4.22 -12.26
C ILE A 59 -11.25 -3.46 -13.05
N GLN A 60 -11.33 -3.46 -14.38
CA GLN A 60 -10.36 -2.78 -15.23
C GLN A 60 -10.33 -1.26 -15.01
N THR A 61 -11.50 -0.63 -14.83
CA THR A 61 -11.61 0.81 -14.58
C THR A 61 -10.95 1.17 -13.25
N THR A 62 -11.34 0.50 -12.17
CA THR A 62 -10.81 0.76 -10.83
C THR A 62 -9.31 0.50 -10.75
N LEU A 63 -8.82 -0.63 -11.28
CA LEU A 63 -7.38 -0.91 -11.28
C LEU A 63 -6.60 0.13 -12.07
N ARG A 64 -7.11 0.59 -13.22
CA ARG A 64 -6.45 1.65 -14.00
C ARG A 64 -6.34 2.95 -13.20
N GLU A 65 -7.40 3.33 -12.49
CA GLU A 65 -7.42 4.52 -11.65
C GLU A 65 -6.45 4.41 -10.48
N GLU A 66 -6.42 3.27 -9.80
CA GLU A 66 -5.50 3.02 -8.69
C GLU A 66 -4.03 2.98 -9.16
N ILE A 67 -3.74 2.40 -10.33
CA ILE A 67 -2.39 2.44 -10.92
C ILE A 67 -1.98 3.88 -11.22
N LYS A 68 -2.87 4.69 -11.84
CA LYS A 68 -2.59 6.11 -12.10
C LYS A 68 -2.32 6.86 -10.79
N SER A 69 -3.17 6.65 -9.79
CA SER A 69 -3.04 7.29 -8.48
C SER A 69 -1.73 6.89 -7.79
N ALA A 70 -1.33 5.62 -7.83
CA ALA A 70 -0.07 5.14 -7.28
C ALA A 70 1.16 5.67 -8.04
N CYS A 71 1.05 5.87 -9.36
CA CYS A 71 2.12 6.49 -10.16
C CYS A 71 2.26 7.99 -9.89
N GLU A 72 1.16 8.72 -9.69
CA GLU A 72 1.15 10.13 -9.31
C GLU A 72 1.62 10.32 -7.86
N TYR A 73 1.20 9.39 -6.98
CA TYR A 73 1.68 9.25 -5.62
C TYR A 73 3.06 8.60 -5.64
N ARG A 74 4.10 9.27 -6.16
CA ARG A 74 5.49 8.76 -6.12
C ARG A 74 5.94 8.59 -4.66
N PRO A 75 5.90 7.39 -4.07
CA PRO A 75 6.05 7.23 -2.63
C PRO A 75 7.49 7.53 -2.19
N PHE A 76 8.45 7.33 -3.12
CA PHE A 76 9.87 7.60 -2.93
C PHE A 76 10.26 9.06 -3.12
N GLU A 77 9.56 9.83 -3.98
CA GLU A 77 9.90 11.24 -4.20
C GLU A 77 9.44 12.15 -3.05
N LYS A 78 8.40 11.74 -2.31
CA LYS A 78 7.96 12.41 -1.08
C LYS A 78 8.37 11.66 0.19
N CYS A 79 9.32 10.74 0.08
CA CYS A 79 9.81 9.95 1.21
C CYS A 79 10.71 10.80 2.11
N ASP A 80 10.25 11.11 3.33
CA ASP A 80 11.05 11.82 4.33
C ASP A 80 12.05 10.93 5.06
N TYR A 81 12.10 9.63 4.74
CA TYR A 81 12.99 8.65 5.39
C TYR A 81 14.46 9.10 5.38
N SER A 82 14.96 9.56 4.22
CA SER A 82 16.35 10.02 4.11
C SER A 82 16.63 11.21 5.03
N ALA A 83 15.74 12.21 5.04
CA ALA A 83 15.85 13.37 5.92
C ALA A 83 15.75 12.98 7.40
N ARG A 84 14.85 12.06 7.75
CA ARG A 84 14.65 11.56 9.11
C ARG A 84 15.87 10.81 9.63
N ILE A 85 16.41 9.88 8.85
CA ILE A 85 17.61 9.11 9.21
C ILE A 85 18.83 10.01 9.29
N ALA A 86 18.99 10.98 8.38
CA ALA A 86 20.06 11.96 8.45
C ALA A 86 20.01 12.78 9.75
N ASN A 87 18.81 13.22 10.15
CA ASN A 87 18.62 13.93 11.43
C ASN A 87 18.92 13.03 12.64
N GLU A 88 18.46 11.78 12.64
CA GLU A 88 18.76 10.84 13.73
C GLU A 88 20.27 10.61 13.88
N ILE A 89 20.98 10.43 12.77
CA ILE A 89 22.45 10.32 12.77
C ILE A 89 23.08 11.62 13.29
N CYS A 90 22.56 12.78 12.92
CA CYS A 90 23.05 14.07 13.38
C CYS A 90 22.89 14.23 14.90
N CYS A 91 21.74 13.84 15.45
CA CYS A 91 21.50 13.82 16.90
C CYS A 91 22.52 12.93 17.64
N LYS A 92 22.74 11.69 17.17
CA LYS A 92 23.74 10.80 17.78
C LYS A 92 25.17 11.34 17.70
N LYS A 93 25.50 12.05 16.61
CA LYS A 93 26.80 12.74 16.51
C LYS A 93 26.93 13.87 17.55
N LEU A 94 25.87 14.64 17.77
CA LEU A 94 25.86 15.70 18.77
C LEU A 94 25.97 15.13 20.19
N GLU A 95 25.21 14.08 20.51
CA GLU A 95 25.32 13.36 21.79
C GLU A 95 26.75 12.90 22.06
N TYR A 96 27.41 12.32 21.05
CA TYR A 96 28.80 11.91 21.15
C TYR A 96 29.76 13.09 21.40
N VAL A 97 29.56 14.22 20.72
CA VAL A 97 30.38 15.43 20.94
C VAL A 97 30.21 15.95 22.36
N ILE A 98 28.98 16.00 22.87
CA ILE A 98 28.68 16.42 24.26
C ILE A 98 29.41 15.49 25.24
N GLU A 99 29.29 14.17 25.08
CA GLU A 99 29.99 13.19 25.92
C GLU A 99 31.51 13.44 25.97
N LYS A 100 32.13 13.78 24.83
CA LYS A 100 33.57 14.08 24.80
C LYS A 100 33.92 15.43 25.40
N MET A 101 33.05 16.43 25.27
CA MET A 101 33.25 17.73 25.93
C MET A 101 33.17 17.59 27.45
N ASP A 102 32.17 16.87 27.96
CA ASP A 102 32.01 16.60 29.39
C ASP A 102 33.23 15.87 29.95
N ALA A 103 33.73 14.85 29.25
CA ALA A 103 34.95 14.15 29.63
C ALA A 103 36.19 15.08 29.65
N MET A 104 36.28 16.01 28.70
CA MET A 104 37.37 16.98 28.64
C MET A 104 37.32 17.95 29.82
N GLN A 105 36.14 18.47 30.13
CA GLN A 105 35.92 19.35 31.27
C GLN A 105 36.31 18.67 32.58
N LEU A 106 35.87 17.42 32.77
CA LEU A 106 36.15 16.64 33.98
C LEU A 106 37.66 16.37 34.13
N ASN A 107 38.36 16.10 33.02
CA ASN A 107 39.83 15.96 33.03
C ASN A 107 40.53 17.27 33.38
N MET A 108 40.02 18.42 32.92
CA MET A 108 40.58 19.75 33.24
C MET A 108 40.38 20.11 34.71
N GLU A 109 39.21 19.82 35.27
CA GLU A 109 38.92 20.03 36.69
C GLU A 109 39.87 19.17 37.56
N GLN A 110 40.03 17.88 37.23
CA GLN A 110 40.94 16.98 37.95
C GLN A 110 42.42 17.37 37.86
N SER A 111 42.83 18.02 36.77
CA SER A 111 44.23 18.48 36.61
C SER A 111 44.48 19.84 37.25
N SER A 112 43.43 20.62 37.55
CA SER A 112 43.54 21.88 38.30
C SER A 112 43.63 21.70 39.82
N ASP A 113 43.12 20.59 40.36
CA ASP A 113 43.17 20.27 41.80
C ASP A 113 44.49 19.62 42.26
N GLY A 114 45.44 19.43 41.33
CA GLY A 114 46.73 18.78 41.56
C GLY A 114 47.93 19.71 41.78
N VAL A 115 47.72 21.01 42.02
CA VAL A 115 48.77 22.02 42.32
C VAL A 115 48.61 22.56 43.74
#